data_AF-A0AAD6XKK8-F1
#
_entry.id   AF-A0AAD6XKK8-F1
#
_cell.length_a   1.000
_cell.length_b   1.000
_cell.length_c   1.000
_cell.angle_alpha   90.00
_cell.angle_beta   90.00
_cell.angle_gamma   90.00
#
_symmetry.space_group_name_H-M   'P 1'
#
loop_
_entity.id
_entity.type
_entity.pdbx_description
1 polymer ?
#
loop_
_entity_poly.entity_id
_entity_poly.type
_entity_poly.pdbx_seq_one_letter_code
_entity_poly.pdbx_strand_id
1 'polypeptide(L)'
;MQKPLGDFKALLEKFVAKFEQPDSRLAKLSKQITWTLWNKKEATEFLMQFVAIKTTLNTWLTMGIWYVYWKSRKTQLIIFNFSNKEIEAEKQQILDWITPLNFFQRQADILAAWQPGTGKWLLSDARFESWESGGQQVLWCYGIPGAGKTVISYCFFATPGAMVVDYLQAKFQHIDSGVACIYLNHKETTVQTLVNILASIWKQLSMEKPLALPVHNLYKHHRARNTSPSVQDVAQILQIRIAQMSQLYLVIDALDEYPEQQRRALVDQLSMLLGPTTRLMITSRPHVEFRDIFPDLLAVEIRAADEDIISYIDKQIHLAPRLSKHVQGQPKLRDEIKSCIISHVDGMFLLAKLHVGSLSSKNTVKAVRQALQSLPQTLDQTYEEAIERILSQSSEDKELALQTLNWVAYTKRPLSVAELLEALAIEPGAAAIDTDNLLDISIVLAVCAGLIIVDEEMSVVRLIHYTTQHYFDRIQSVKFPDAHQMIAALCLAFWS
;
A
#
# COMPACT_ATOMS: atom_id res chain seq x y z
N MET A 1 30.98 48.94 6.38
CA MET A 1 30.66 50.29 5.84
C MET A 1 31.55 51.41 6.39
N GLN A 2 31.91 51.43 7.69
CA GLN A 2 32.62 52.57 8.30
C GLN A 2 34.03 52.85 7.75
N LYS A 3 34.83 51.81 7.46
CA LYS A 3 36.24 51.98 7.03
C LYS A 3 36.40 52.60 5.62
N PRO A 4 35.73 52.10 4.56
CA PRO A 4 35.85 52.68 3.21
C PRO A 4 35.25 54.08 3.07
N LEU A 5 34.18 54.39 3.81
CA LEU A 5 33.61 55.73 3.88
C LEU A 5 34.53 56.69 4.65
N GLY A 6 35.20 56.21 5.70
CA GLY A 6 36.24 56.96 6.41
C GLY A 6 37.43 57.26 5.51
N ASP A 7 37.90 56.27 4.75
CA ASP A 7 39.00 56.41 3.78
C ASP A 7 38.63 57.37 2.65
N PHE A 8 37.39 57.31 2.14
CA PHE A 8 36.87 58.27 1.15
C PHE A 8 36.79 59.69 1.68
N LYS A 9 36.28 59.85 2.91
CA LYS A 9 36.19 61.16 3.59
C LYS A 9 37.58 61.75 3.82
N ALA A 10 38.52 60.96 4.33
CA ALA A 10 39.90 61.39 4.54
C ALA A 10 40.60 61.76 3.23
N LEU A 11 40.29 61.06 2.14
CA LEU A 11 40.85 61.33 0.81
C LEU A 11 40.23 62.59 0.17
N LEU A 12 38.93 62.84 0.37
CA LEU A 12 38.25 64.09 0.03
C LEU A 12 38.76 65.27 0.86
N GLU A 13 38.94 65.09 2.17
CA GLU A 13 39.50 66.11 3.05
C GLU A 13 40.95 66.45 2.64
N LYS A 14 41.78 65.44 2.30
CA LYS A 14 43.12 65.67 1.72
C LYS A 14 43.08 66.38 0.37
N PHE A 15 42.08 66.09 -0.46
CA PHE A 15 41.88 66.75 -1.74
C PHE A 15 41.46 68.22 -1.55
N VAL A 16 40.48 68.49 -0.67
CA VAL A 16 39.99 69.84 -0.35
C VAL A 16 41.05 70.68 0.35
N ALA A 17 41.80 70.11 1.30
CA ALA A 17 42.90 70.79 1.99
C ALA A 17 44.04 71.22 1.04
N LYS A 18 44.21 70.55 -0.11
CA LYS A 18 45.14 70.99 -1.17
C LYS A 18 44.63 72.21 -1.97
N PHE A 19 43.34 72.55 -1.88
CA PHE A 19 42.73 73.72 -2.51
C PHE A 19 42.51 74.90 -1.55
N GLU A 20 42.62 74.69 -0.24
CA GLU A 20 42.61 75.76 0.74
C GLU A 20 43.95 76.51 0.71
N GLN A 21 43.91 77.79 0.31
CA GLN A 21 45.05 78.72 0.47
C GLN A 21 44.67 79.83 1.45
N PRO A 22 45.64 80.36 2.24
CA PRO A 22 45.38 81.33 3.28
C PRO A 22 44.90 82.67 2.72
N ASP A 23 43.91 83.27 3.39
CA ASP A 23 43.22 84.49 3.01
C ASP A 23 44.18 85.68 2.84
N SER A 24 44.56 85.97 1.60
CA SER A 24 45.04 87.29 1.18
C SER A 24 44.89 87.48 -0.34
N ARG A 25 44.86 88.75 -0.78
CA ARG A 25 44.49 89.23 -2.13
C ARG A 25 45.31 88.66 -3.31
N LEU A 26 46.27 87.77 -3.09
CA LEU A 26 46.99 87.01 -4.13
C LEU A 26 46.23 85.76 -4.62
N ALA A 27 45.10 85.41 -4.01
CA ALA A 27 44.29 84.23 -4.35
C ALA A 27 43.74 84.18 -5.79
N LYS A 28 43.68 85.32 -6.51
CA LYS A 28 43.24 85.34 -7.92
C LYS A 28 44.32 84.84 -8.88
N LEU A 29 45.60 85.02 -8.55
CA LEU A 29 46.72 84.50 -9.35
C LEU A 29 46.97 83.01 -9.03
N SER A 30 46.67 82.56 -7.82
CA SER A 30 46.87 81.15 -7.45
C SER A 30 45.85 80.19 -8.06
N LYS A 31 44.61 80.63 -8.36
CA LYS A 31 43.59 79.79 -9.02
C LYS A 31 44.02 79.20 -10.37
N GLN A 32 44.88 79.92 -11.11
CA GLN A 32 45.45 79.43 -12.38
C GLN A 32 46.74 78.60 -12.17
N ILE A 33 47.44 78.80 -11.05
CA ILE A 33 48.72 78.15 -10.75
C ILE A 33 48.52 76.82 -9.99
N THR A 34 47.43 76.66 -9.24
CA THR A 34 47.14 75.42 -8.49
C THR A 34 46.91 74.22 -9.40
N TRP A 35 46.38 74.42 -10.61
CA TRP A 35 46.24 73.36 -11.61
C TRP A 35 47.54 73.05 -12.36
N THR A 36 48.45 74.03 -12.50
CA THR A 36 49.73 73.86 -13.21
C THR A 36 50.84 73.27 -12.34
N LEU A 37 50.71 73.35 -11.01
CA LEU A 37 51.65 72.77 -10.04
C LEU A 37 51.40 71.28 -9.72
N TRP A 38 50.30 70.69 -10.21
CA TRP A 38 50.08 69.26 -10.06
C TRP A 38 51.04 68.48 -10.97
N ASN A 39 51.96 67.72 -10.37
CA ASN A 39 52.71 66.72 -11.13
C ASN A 39 51.70 65.72 -11.71
N LYS A 40 51.76 65.49 -13.03
CA LYS A 40 50.89 64.56 -13.76
C LYS A 40 50.78 63.21 -13.05
N LYS A 41 51.87 62.75 -12.42
CA LYS A 41 51.93 61.51 -11.62
C LYS A 41 51.03 61.54 -10.38
N GLU A 42 51.09 62.59 -9.57
CA GLU A 42 50.22 62.74 -8.38
C GLU A 42 48.74 62.83 -8.76
N ALA A 43 48.44 63.52 -9.87
CA ALA A 43 47.09 63.64 -10.37
C ALA A 43 46.47 62.28 -10.74
N THR A 44 47.25 61.47 -11.46
CA THR A 44 46.87 60.10 -11.81
C THR A 44 46.75 59.20 -10.60
N GLU A 45 47.60 59.33 -9.58
CA GLU A 45 47.52 58.54 -8.35
C GLU A 45 46.24 58.85 -7.56
N PHE A 46 45.88 60.13 -7.42
CA PHE A 46 44.60 60.52 -6.79
C PHE A 46 43.39 60.02 -7.57
N LEU A 47 43.39 60.15 -8.90
CA LEU A 47 42.31 59.62 -9.74
C LEU A 47 42.17 58.10 -9.63
N MET A 48 43.29 57.37 -9.62
CA MET A 48 43.28 55.91 -9.42
C MET A 48 42.70 55.51 -8.06
N GLN A 49 43.02 56.25 -6.98
CA GLN A 49 42.45 56.00 -5.66
C GLN A 49 40.95 56.30 -5.60
N PHE A 50 40.48 57.38 -6.23
CA PHE A 50 39.05 57.68 -6.34
C PHE A 50 38.29 56.59 -7.13
N VAL A 51 38.86 56.13 -8.24
CA VAL A 51 38.27 55.04 -9.05
C VAL A 51 38.24 53.74 -8.24
N ALA A 52 39.28 53.41 -7.49
CA ALA A 52 39.32 52.23 -6.64
C ALA A 52 38.26 52.28 -5.52
N ILE A 53 38.08 53.42 -4.86
CA ILE A 53 37.05 53.60 -3.83
C ILE A 53 35.65 53.54 -4.45
N LYS A 54 35.41 54.20 -5.58
CA LYS A 54 34.13 54.12 -6.31
C LYS A 54 33.80 52.68 -6.69
N THR A 55 34.78 51.94 -7.19
CA THR A 55 34.60 50.53 -7.58
C THR A 55 34.28 49.67 -6.37
N THR A 56 34.98 49.89 -5.24
CA THR A 56 34.71 49.21 -3.97
C THR A 56 33.32 49.55 -3.43
N LEU A 57 32.89 50.81 -3.43
CA LEU A 57 31.54 51.18 -2.99
C LEU A 57 30.48 50.54 -3.90
N ASN A 58 30.72 50.52 -5.21
CA ASN A 58 29.79 49.93 -6.16
C ASN A 58 29.68 48.40 -5.97
N THR A 59 30.80 47.69 -5.77
CA THR A 59 30.77 46.23 -5.49
C THR A 59 30.08 45.91 -4.17
N TRP A 60 30.27 46.74 -3.14
CA TRP A 60 29.56 46.57 -1.87
C TRP A 60 28.06 46.83 -1.99
N LEU A 61 27.66 47.85 -2.75
CA LEU A 61 26.25 48.11 -3.02
C LEU A 61 25.61 46.96 -3.81
N THR A 62 26.29 46.45 -4.84
CA THR A 62 25.77 45.30 -5.60
C THR A 62 25.71 44.03 -4.75
N MET A 63 26.69 43.78 -3.87
CA MET A 63 26.64 42.68 -2.89
C MET A 63 25.49 42.86 -1.90
N GLY A 64 25.23 44.07 -1.42
CA GLY A 64 24.11 44.37 -0.53
C GLY A 64 22.75 44.12 -1.20
N ILE A 65 22.59 44.56 -2.44
CA ILE A 65 21.39 44.27 -3.26
C ILE A 65 21.23 42.76 -3.44
N TRP A 66 22.32 42.05 -3.76
CA TRP A 66 22.30 40.59 -3.95
C TRP A 66 21.95 39.86 -2.66
N TYR A 67 22.44 40.32 -1.51
CA TYR A 67 22.10 39.78 -0.18
C TYR A 67 20.61 39.96 0.14
N VAL A 68 20.04 41.15 -0.09
CA VAL A 68 18.61 41.41 0.12
C VAL A 68 17.76 40.54 -0.81
N TYR A 69 18.14 40.45 -2.09
CA TYR A 69 17.48 39.59 -3.07
C TYR A 69 17.51 38.11 -2.66
N TRP A 70 18.68 37.61 -2.26
CA TRP A 70 18.85 36.25 -1.77
C TRP A 70 18.00 35.96 -0.53
N LYS A 71 17.99 36.89 0.45
CA LYS A 71 17.18 36.76 1.66
C LYS A 71 15.68 36.76 1.33
N SER A 72 15.22 37.64 0.44
CA SER A 72 13.83 37.68 -0.02
C SER A 72 13.41 36.37 -0.70
N ARG A 73 14.22 35.84 -1.63
CA ARG A 73 13.97 34.53 -2.24
C ARG A 73 13.93 33.40 -1.22
N LYS A 74 14.84 33.40 -0.24
CA LYS A 74 14.85 32.40 0.83
C LYS A 74 13.56 32.47 1.65
N THR A 75 13.08 33.67 2.00
CA THR A 75 11.81 33.86 2.70
C THR A 75 10.62 33.40 1.85
N GLN A 76 10.59 33.70 0.56
CA GLN A 76 9.53 33.22 -0.35
C GLN A 76 9.50 31.68 -0.43
N LEU A 77 10.65 31.03 -0.54
CA LEU A 77 10.75 29.56 -0.51
C LEU A 77 10.25 28.98 0.80
N ILE A 78 10.56 29.63 1.94
CA ILE A 78 10.05 29.21 3.24
C ILE A 78 8.52 29.32 3.29
N ILE A 79 7.94 30.46 2.89
CA ILE A 79 6.48 30.67 2.86
C ILE A 79 5.79 29.66 1.95
N PHE A 80 6.35 29.39 0.77
CA PHE A 80 5.84 28.39 -0.17
C PHE A 80 5.84 26.99 0.45
N ASN A 81 6.95 26.58 1.08
CA ASN A 81 7.05 25.28 1.74
C ASN A 81 6.10 25.14 2.93
N PHE A 82 5.90 26.20 3.73
CA PHE A 82 4.92 26.19 4.81
C PHE A 82 3.48 26.07 4.28
N SER A 83 3.13 26.84 3.26
CA SER A 83 1.79 26.80 2.65
C SER A 83 1.49 25.41 2.06
N ASN A 84 2.46 24.79 1.37
CA ASN A 84 2.30 23.44 0.84
C ASN A 84 2.14 22.40 1.96
N LYS A 85 2.88 22.53 3.07
CA LYS A 85 2.70 21.64 4.22
C LYS A 85 1.32 21.74 4.85
N GLU A 86 0.77 22.95 4.96
CA GLU A 86 -0.60 23.15 5.46
C GLU A 86 -1.65 22.56 4.52
N ILE A 87 -1.49 22.75 3.20
CA ILE A 87 -2.40 22.18 2.19
C ILE A 87 -2.36 20.64 2.23
N GLU A 88 -1.16 20.03 2.29
CA GLU A 88 -1.04 18.57 2.38
C GLU A 88 -1.60 18.04 3.70
N ALA A 89 -1.42 18.75 4.81
CA ALA A 89 -2.01 18.37 6.10
C ALA A 89 -3.55 18.44 6.09
N GLU A 90 -4.14 19.49 5.51
CA GLU A 90 -5.60 19.61 5.36
C GLU A 90 -6.13 18.51 4.42
N LYS A 91 -5.43 18.26 3.31
CA LYS A 91 -5.78 17.19 2.37
C LYS A 91 -5.77 15.83 3.06
N GLN A 92 -4.72 15.49 3.80
CA GLN A 92 -4.64 14.23 4.52
C GLN A 92 -5.78 14.11 5.53
N GLN A 93 -6.10 15.19 6.25
CA GLN A 93 -7.23 15.22 7.17
C GLN A 93 -8.57 14.92 6.49
N ILE A 94 -8.79 15.46 5.28
CA ILE A 94 -10.00 15.20 4.49
C ILE A 94 -10.03 13.74 4.00
N LEU A 95 -8.90 13.21 3.52
CA LEU A 95 -8.77 11.83 3.04
C LEU A 95 -9.03 10.81 4.15
N ASP A 96 -8.62 11.10 5.39
CA ASP A 96 -8.85 10.22 6.54
C ASP A 96 -10.25 10.39 7.14
N TRP A 97 -10.82 11.59 7.05
CA TRP A 97 -12.20 11.83 7.46
C TRP A 97 -13.23 11.11 6.59
N ILE A 98 -13.01 11.04 5.27
CA ILE A 98 -14.04 10.52 4.36
C ILE A 98 -14.26 9.02 4.46
N THR A 99 -13.20 8.26 4.77
CA THR A 99 -13.27 6.81 4.94
C THR A 99 -12.10 6.30 5.79
N PRO A 100 -12.37 5.36 6.70
CA PRO A 100 -11.31 4.67 7.44
C PRO A 100 -10.60 3.59 6.59
N LEU A 101 -11.12 3.25 5.40
CA LEU A 101 -10.57 2.16 4.60
C LEU A 101 -9.22 2.54 3.95
N ASN A 102 -8.27 1.61 4.02
CA ASN A 102 -6.99 1.68 3.33
C ASN A 102 -6.69 0.33 2.63
N PHE A 103 -6.76 0.32 1.31
CA PHE A 103 -6.53 -0.88 0.50
C PHE A 103 -5.11 -1.00 -0.07
N PHE A 104 -4.29 0.05 -0.03
CA PHE A 104 -2.90 0.07 -0.53
C PHE A 104 -1.99 -0.96 0.13
N GLN A 105 -2.46 -1.47 1.24
CA GLN A 105 -1.65 -2.20 2.16
C GLN A 105 -2.00 -3.69 2.16
N ARG A 106 -3.30 -4.01 2.17
CA ARG A 106 -3.77 -5.32 1.73
C ARG A 106 -3.17 -5.70 0.38
N GLN A 107 -3.02 -4.70 -0.48
CA GLN A 107 -2.30 -4.80 -1.74
C GLN A 107 -0.82 -5.20 -1.58
N ALA A 108 -0.09 -4.59 -0.64
CA ALA A 108 1.28 -4.96 -0.31
C ALA A 108 1.39 -6.39 0.27
N ASP A 109 0.40 -6.85 1.04
CA ASP A 109 0.40 -8.21 1.60
C ASP A 109 0.15 -9.27 0.52
N ILE A 110 -0.80 -9.00 -0.40
CA ILE A 110 -1.04 -9.85 -1.57
C ILE A 110 0.23 -9.95 -2.42
N LEU A 111 0.96 -8.84 -2.57
CA LEU A 111 2.26 -8.79 -3.23
C LEU A 111 3.32 -9.66 -2.55
N ALA A 112 3.44 -9.55 -1.22
CA ALA A 112 4.40 -10.32 -0.45
C ALA A 112 4.14 -11.82 -0.57
N ALA A 113 2.86 -12.22 -0.63
CA ALA A 113 2.44 -13.61 -0.79
C ALA A 113 2.51 -14.13 -2.24
N TRP A 114 2.58 -13.24 -3.23
CA TRP A 114 2.61 -13.61 -4.65
C TRP A 114 3.92 -14.31 -5.04
N GLN A 115 3.82 -15.24 -5.97
CA GLN A 115 4.96 -15.89 -6.58
C GLN A 115 5.35 -15.15 -7.87
N PRO A 116 6.53 -14.48 -7.92
CA PRO A 116 6.93 -13.73 -9.09
C PRO A 116 6.93 -14.59 -10.35
N GLY A 117 6.31 -14.06 -11.40
CA GLY A 117 6.25 -14.70 -12.71
C GLY A 117 5.02 -15.55 -12.98
N THR A 118 4.17 -15.79 -11.97
CA THR A 118 2.89 -16.51 -12.14
C THR A 118 1.78 -15.59 -12.67
N GLY A 119 0.66 -16.12 -13.17
CA GLY A 119 -0.53 -15.34 -13.55
C GLY A 119 -0.43 -14.58 -14.87
N LYS A 120 0.68 -14.73 -15.60
CA LYS A 120 0.94 -14.02 -16.87
C LYS A 120 0.02 -14.43 -18.01
N TRP A 121 -0.55 -15.63 -17.96
CA TRP A 121 -1.40 -16.16 -19.03
C TRP A 121 -2.61 -15.26 -19.31
N LEU A 122 -3.15 -14.59 -18.28
CA LEU A 122 -4.29 -13.70 -18.43
C LEU A 122 -3.95 -12.49 -19.32
N LEU A 123 -2.69 -12.01 -19.29
CA LEU A 123 -2.23 -10.90 -20.12
C LEU A 123 -2.35 -11.18 -21.62
N SER A 124 -2.30 -12.46 -21.99
CA SER A 124 -2.38 -12.94 -23.37
C SER A 124 -3.78 -13.47 -23.71
N ASP A 125 -4.75 -13.36 -22.81
CA ASP A 125 -6.14 -13.74 -23.09
C ASP A 125 -6.79 -12.66 -23.95
N ALA A 126 -7.36 -13.04 -25.09
CA ALA A 126 -7.97 -12.09 -26.02
C ALA A 126 -9.11 -11.27 -25.39
N ARG A 127 -9.84 -11.82 -24.41
CA ARG A 127 -10.89 -11.09 -23.68
C ARG A 127 -10.27 -10.03 -22.78
N PHE A 128 -9.17 -10.37 -22.14
CA PHE A 128 -8.41 -9.42 -21.34
C PHE A 128 -7.90 -8.27 -22.22
N GLU A 129 -7.23 -8.57 -23.33
CA GLU A 129 -6.70 -7.56 -24.27
C GLU A 129 -7.82 -6.67 -24.84
N SER A 130 -8.98 -7.26 -25.13
CA SER A 130 -10.16 -6.53 -25.59
C SER A 130 -10.70 -5.58 -24.52
N TRP A 131 -10.77 -5.99 -23.26
CA TRP A 131 -11.14 -5.12 -22.15
C TRP A 131 -10.15 -3.96 -21.98
N GLU A 132 -8.85 -4.25 -21.95
CA GLU A 132 -7.80 -3.24 -21.76
C GLU A 132 -7.81 -2.21 -22.89
N SER A 133 -7.90 -2.66 -24.15
CA SER A 133 -7.90 -1.79 -25.34
C SER A 133 -9.21 -1.01 -25.55
N GLY A 134 -10.26 -1.35 -24.80
CA GLY A 134 -11.51 -0.61 -24.81
C GLY A 134 -12.63 -1.16 -25.68
N GLY A 135 -12.61 -2.46 -25.99
CA GLY A 135 -13.74 -3.16 -26.57
C GLY A 135 -14.95 -3.19 -25.61
N GLN A 136 -14.76 -3.75 -24.41
CA GLN A 136 -15.79 -3.86 -23.37
C GLN A 136 -15.34 -3.16 -22.09
N GLN A 137 -16.30 -2.57 -21.38
CA GLN A 137 -16.02 -1.85 -20.14
C GLN A 137 -15.83 -2.77 -18.93
N VAL A 138 -16.47 -3.95 -18.94
CA VAL A 138 -16.53 -4.84 -17.77
C VAL A 138 -15.88 -6.17 -18.08
N LEU A 139 -14.91 -6.56 -17.25
CA LEU A 139 -14.28 -7.87 -17.24
C LEU A 139 -14.62 -8.59 -15.93
N TRP A 140 -15.26 -9.73 -16.03
CA TRP A 140 -15.55 -10.61 -14.91
C TRP A 140 -14.60 -11.80 -14.89
N CYS A 141 -13.75 -11.84 -13.88
CA CYS A 141 -12.83 -12.92 -13.63
C CYS A 141 -13.40 -13.83 -12.54
N TYR A 142 -14.11 -14.88 -12.94
CA TYR A 142 -14.73 -15.83 -12.03
C TYR A 142 -13.85 -17.07 -11.83
N GLY A 143 -14.06 -17.83 -10.78
CA GLY A 143 -13.32 -19.07 -10.60
C GLY A 143 -13.55 -19.70 -9.24
N ILE A 144 -13.05 -20.93 -9.09
CA ILE A 144 -13.18 -21.68 -7.85
C ILE A 144 -12.41 -21.01 -6.69
N PRO A 145 -12.78 -21.29 -5.43
CA PRO A 145 -12.03 -20.81 -4.28
C PRO A 145 -10.56 -21.27 -4.35
N GLY A 146 -9.62 -20.40 -3.96
CA GLY A 146 -8.20 -20.77 -3.96
C GLY A 146 -7.53 -20.88 -5.35
N ALA A 147 -8.23 -20.56 -6.45
CA ALA A 147 -7.65 -20.53 -7.80
C ALA A 147 -6.62 -19.40 -8.02
N GLY A 148 -6.50 -18.45 -7.09
CA GLY A 148 -5.60 -17.30 -7.22
C GLY A 148 -6.22 -16.07 -7.87
N LYS A 149 -7.55 -15.91 -7.84
CA LYS A 149 -8.26 -14.72 -8.38
C LYS A 149 -7.72 -13.40 -7.82
N THR A 150 -7.61 -13.27 -6.50
CA THR A 150 -7.05 -12.07 -5.84
C THR A 150 -5.63 -11.79 -6.31
N VAL A 151 -4.82 -12.85 -6.41
CA VAL A 151 -3.44 -12.76 -6.89
C VAL A 151 -3.40 -12.35 -8.36
N ILE A 152 -4.29 -12.87 -9.22
CA ILE A 152 -4.31 -12.56 -10.66
C ILE A 152 -4.85 -11.16 -10.95
N SER A 153 -5.90 -10.73 -10.24
CA SER A 153 -6.41 -9.35 -10.27
C SER A 153 -5.33 -8.33 -9.97
N TYR A 154 -4.36 -8.76 -9.17
CA TYR A 154 -3.21 -7.97 -8.79
C TYR A 154 -2.01 -8.13 -9.73
N CYS A 155 -1.69 -9.38 -10.10
CA CYS A 155 -0.56 -9.77 -10.94
C CYS A 155 -0.58 -9.11 -12.31
N PHE A 156 -1.77 -8.72 -12.77
CA PHE A 156 -1.96 -7.99 -14.01
C PHE A 156 -1.08 -6.72 -14.11
N PHE A 157 -0.56 -6.22 -12.99
CA PHE A 157 0.19 -4.98 -12.93
C PHE A 157 1.55 -5.06 -12.22
N ALA A 158 2.12 -6.27 -12.09
CA ALA A 158 3.33 -6.52 -11.32
C ALA A 158 4.50 -7.08 -12.16
N THR A 159 4.98 -6.31 -13.14
CA THR A 159 6.35 -6.48 -13.69
C THR A 159 7.36 -5.65 -12.87
N PRO A 160 8.67 -6.00 -12.85
CA PRO A 160 9.63 -5.51 -11.85
C PRO A 160 9.62 -3.98 -11.67
N GLY A 161 9.12 -3.52 -10.50
CA GLY A 161 8.79 -2.13 -10.18
C GLY A 161 7.30 -1.96 -9.82
N ALA A 162 6.73 -2.91 -9.06
CA ALA A 162 5.38 -3.45 -9.25
C ALA A 162 4.32 -3.03 -8.22
N MET A 163 3.55 -1.99 -8.52
CA MET A 163 2.15 -1.84 -8.08
C MET A 163 1.25 -1.60 -9.30
N VAL A 164 -0.06 -1.84 -9.18
CA VAL A 164 -1.09 -1.42 -10.17
C VAL A 164 -0.88 0.00 -10.65
N VAL A 165 -0.55 0.84 -9.68
CA VAL A 165 -0.18 2.22 -9.84
C VAL A 165 1.08 2.34 -10.69
N ASP A 166 2.18 1.66 -10.38
CA ASP A 166 3.45 1.80 -11.10
C ASP A 166 3.42 1.25 -12.54
N TYR A 167 2.77 0.12 -12.84
CA TYR A 167 2.66 -0.37 -14.22
C TYR A 167 1.76 0.52 -15.07
N LEU A 168 0.59 0.93 -14.56
CA LEU A 168 -0.29 1.83 -15.30
C LEU A 168 0.32 3.23 -15.39
N GLN A 169 0.94 3.75 -14.34
CA GLN A 169 1.68 5.02 -14.39
C GLN A 169 2.89 4.94 -15.31
N ALA A 170 3.63 3.82 -15.37
CA ALA A 170 4.77 3.63 -16.27
C ALA A 170 4.36 3.42 -17.75
N LYS A 171 3.28 2.68 -18.01
CA LYS A 171 2.74 2.46 -19.36
C LYS A 171 2.03 3.72 -19.88
N PHE A 172 1.41 4.49 -18.98
CA PHE A 172 0.62 5.67 -19.29
C PHE A 172 1.23 6.96 -18.72
N GLN A 173 2.56 7.10 -18.64
CA GLN A 173 3.29 8.28 -18.10
C GLN A 173 2.86 9.62 -18.71
N HIS A 174 2.18 9.61 -19.86
CA HIS A 174 1.72 10.77 -20.60
C HIS A 174 0.20 10.97 -20.62
N ILE A 175 -0.57 10.11 -19.92
CA ILE A 175 -2.03 10.06 -19.94
C ILE A 175 -2.53 10.11 -18.48
N ASP A 176 -3.39 11.07 -18.15
CA ASP A 176 -3.93 11.24 -16.79
C ASP A 176 -4.90 10.09 -16.46
N SER A 177 -4.32 8.96 -16.02
CA SER A 177 -5.01 7.70 -15.77
C SER A 177 -5.19 7.46 -14.27
N GLY A 178 -6.36 6.97 -13.88
CA GLY A 178 -6.71 6.61 -12.52
C GLY A 178 -6.75 5.11 -12.30
N VAL A 179 -6.39 4.70 -11.09
CA VAL A 179 -6.52 3.32 -10.63
C VAL A 179 -7.09 3.30 -9.23
N ALA A 180 -8.09 2.45 -9.02
CA ALA A 180 -8.54 2.10 -7.67
C ALA A 180 -8.79 0.59 -7.55
N CYS A 181 -8.40 0.02 -6.42
CA CYS A 181 -8.59 -1.38 -6.08
C CYS A 181 -9.35 -1.51 -4.77
N ILE A 182 -10.36 -2.37 -4.75
CA ILE A 182 -11.20 -2.69 -3.58
C ILE A 182 -11.09 -4.17 -3.32
N TYR A 183 -10.79 -4.55 -2.07
CA TYR A 183 -10.66 -5.95 -1.67
C TYR A 183 -11.71 -6.28 -0.61
N LEU A 184 -12.81 -6.88 -1.06
CA LEU A 184 -13.97 -7.14 -0.21
C LEU A 184 -13.68 -8.27 0.76
N ASN A 185 -14.16 -8.13 2.01
CA ASN A 185 -13.93 -9.10 3.07
C ASN A 185 -15.17 -9.24 3.95
N HIS A 186 -15.71 -10.46 4.03
CA HIS A 186 -16.92 -10.77 4.80
C HIS A 186 -16.76 -10.54 6.32
N LYS A 187 -15.54 -10.51 6.86
CA LYS A 187 -15.27 -10.22 8.28
C LYS A 187 -15.25 -8.71 8.61
N GLU A 188 -15.26 -7.84 7.60
CA GLU A 188 -15.15 -6.38 7.77
C GLU A 188 -16.41 -5.63 7.38
N THR A 189 -17.57 -6.31 7.38
CA THR A 189 -18.85 -5.75 6.92
C THR A 189 -19.31 -4.51 7.68
N THR A 190 -18.85 -4.33 8.93
CA THR A 190 -19.11 -3.13 9.74
C THR A 190 -18.38 -1.90 9.21
N VAL A 191 -17.19 -2.06 8.62
CA VAL A 191 -16.35 -0.97 8.10
C VAL A 191 -16.53 -0.83 6.59
N GLN A 192 -16.64 -1.94 5.86
CA GLN A 192 -16.87 -1.99 4.42
C GLN A 192 -18.34 -1.71 4.07
N THR A 193 -18.87 -0.58 4.52
CA THR A 193 -20.19 -0.09 4.10
C THR A 193 -20.13 0.42 2.66
N LEU A 194 -21.28 0.50 1.99
CA LEU A 194 -21.36 1.04 0.62
C LEU A 194 -20.72 2.43 0.49
N VAL A 195 -21.00 3.33 1.45
CA VAL A 195 -20.41 4.68 1.51
C VAL A 195 -18.89 4.60 1.61
N ASN A 196 -18.37 3.78 2.52
CA ASN A 196 -16.92 3.68 2.75
C ASN A 196 -16.19 3.06 1.55
N ILE A 197 -16.80 2.09 0.86
CA ILE A 197 -16.23 1.52 -0.38
C ILE A 197 -16.11 2.59 -1.45
N LEU A 198 -17.19 3.31 -1.78
CA LEU A 198 -17.15 4.38 -2.78
C LEU A 198 -16.18 5.49 -2.38
N ALA A 199 -16.15 5.85 -1.10
CA ALA A 199 -15.25 6.86 -0.56
C ALA A 199 -13.78 6.41 -0.65
N SER A 200 -13.51 5.12 -0.52
CA SER A 200 -12.17 4.57 -0.68
C SER A 200 -11.68 4.59 -2.13
N ILE A 201 -12.57 4.41 -3.12
CA ILE A 201 -12.27 4.63 -4.53
C ILE A 201 -11.86 6.10 -4.71
N TRP A 202 -12.68 7.03 -4.21
CA TRP A 202 -12.37 8.46 -4.30
C TRP A 202 -11.06 8.84 -3.61
N LYS A 203 -10.79 8.27 -2.42
CA LYS A 203 -9.55 8.47 -1.66
C LYS A 203 -8.34 8.07 -2.49
N GLN A 204 -8.34 6.85 -3.05
CA GLN A 204 -7.26 6.33 -3.90
C GLN A 204 -6.99 7.25 -5.10
N LEU A 205 -8.04 7.68 -5.80
CA LEU A 205 -7.92 8.56 -6.98
C LEU A 205 -7.52 10.01 -6.64
N SER A 206 -7.58 10.41 -5.37
CA SER A 206 -7.32 11.79 -4.92
C SER A 206 -6.01 11.96 -4.14
N MET A 207 -5.31 10.87 -3.80
CA MET A 207 -4.09 10.92 -2.97
C MET A 207 -2.96 11.76 -3.59
N GLU A 208 -2.75 11.69 -4.91
CA GLU A 208 -1.65 12.40 -5.58
C GLU A 208 -2.10 13.69 -6.28
N LYS A 209 -3.39 14.05 -6.17
CA LYS A 209 -3.99 15.15 -6.91
C LYS A 209 -4.52 16.23 -5.97
N PRO A 210 -4.56 17.50 -6.38
CA PRO A 210 -5.25 18.55 -5.64
C PRO A 210 -6.73 18.21 -5.46
N LEU A 211 -7.29 18.57 -4.30
CA LEU A 211 -8.72 18.41 -4.03
C LEU A 211 -9.52 19.53 -4.71
N ALA A 212 -10.65 19.18 -5.31
CA ALA A 212 -11.54 20.17 -5.93
C ALA A 212 -12.32 20.95 -4.84
N LEU A 213 -12.67 22.22 -5.13
CA LEU A 213 -13.45 23.06 -4.20
C LEU A 213 -14.72 22.37 -3.61
N PRO A 214 -15.53 21.63 -4.40
CA PRO A 214 -16.70 20.92 -3.87
C PRO A 214 -16.38 19.98 -2.71
N VAL A 215 -15.19 19.37 -2.70
CA VAL A 215 -14.73 18.46 -1.64
C VAL A 215 -14.49 19.23 -0.34
N HIS A 216 -13.80 20.38 -0.41
CA HIS A 216 -13.58 21.22 0.77
C HIS A 216 -14.90 21.75 1.34
N ASN A 217 -15.87 22.09 0.47
CA ASN A 217 -17.20 22.51 0.90
C ASN A 217 -17.96 21.39 1.61
N LEU A 218 -17.92 20.17 1.06
CA LEU A 218 -18.51 18.98 1.65
C LEU A 218 -17.91 18.71 3.04
N TYR A 219 -16.58 18.70 3.15
CA TYR A 219 -15.88 18.51 4.40
C TYR A 219 -16.29 19.54 5.47
N LYS A 220 -16.28 20.84 5.13
CA LYS A 220 -16.68 21.92 6.05
C LYS A 220 -18.13 21.77 6.49
N HIS A 221 -19.04 21.43 5.58
CA HIS A 221 -20.47 21.25 5.85
C HIS A 221 -20.74 20.14 6.87
N HIS A 222 -20.08 18.99 6.71
CA HIS A 222 -20.27 17.84 7.58
C HIS A 222 -19.53 17.97 8.91
N ARG A 223 -18.29 18.50 8.89
CA ARG A 223 -17.50 18.74 10.09
C ARG A 223 -18.17 19.72 11.05
N ALA A 224 -18.80 20.78 10.52
CA ALA A 224 -19.52 21.75 11.34
C ALA A 224 -20.73 21.16 12.09
N ARG A 225 -21.28 20.03 11.62
CA ARG A 225 -22.47 19.38 12.18
C ARG A 225 -22.19 18.02 12.83
N ASN A 226 -20.93 17.58 12.86
CA ASN A 226 -20.54 16.22 13.28
C ASN A 226 -21.36 15.12 12.58
N THR A 227 -21.46 15.22 11.25
CA THR A 227 -22.16 14.24 10.40
C THR A 227 -21.19 13.57 9.41
N SER A 228 -21.62 12.47 8.80
CA SER A 228 -20.88 11.75 7.76
C SER A 228 -21.51 11.98 6.38
N PRO A 229 -20.73 11.89 5.29
CA PRO A 229 -21.25 12.03 3.93
C PRO A 229 -22.19 10.87 3.58
N SER A 230 -23.20 11.16 2.76
CA SER A 230 -24.11 10.15 2.21
C SER A 230 -23.50 9.44 0.99
N VAL A 231 -24.15 8.37 0.51
CA VAL A 231 -23.78 7.69 -0.74
C VAL A 231 -23.79 8.68 -1.90
N GLN A 232 -24.78 9.56 -1.96
CA GLN A 232 -24.94 10.56 -3.02
C GLN A 232 -23.81 11.60 -2.98
N ASP A 233 -23.43 12.08 -1.79
CA ASP A 233 -22.33 13.03 -1.63
C ASP A 233 -21.02 12.45 -2.16
N VAL A 234 -20.73 11.20 -1.79
CA VAL A 234 -19.52 10.49 -2.22
C VAL A 234 -19.56 10.20 -3.73
N ALA A 235 -20.69 9.77 -4.27
CA ALA A 235 -20.85 9.53 -5.70
C ALA A 235 -20.62 10.81 -6.53
N GLN A 236 -21.08 11.96 -6.07
CA GLN A 236 -20.87 13.25 -6.74
C GLN A 236 -19.40 13.64 -6.81
N ILE A 237 -18.67 13.60 -5.69
CA ILE A 237 -17.24 13.94 -5.69
C ILE A 237 -16.41 12.92 -6.47
N LEU A 238 -16.86 11.65 -6.51
CA LEU A 238 -16.24 10.61 -7.31
C LEU A 238 -16.42 10.88 -8.80
N GLN A 239 -17.62 11.21 -9.26
CA GLN A 239 -17.86 11.61 -10.65
C GLN A 239 -17.03 12.82 -11.07
N ILE A 240 -16.91 13.84 -10.21
CA ILE A 240 -16.05 15.01 -10.47
C ILE A 240 -14.59 14.58 -10.65
N ARG A 241 -14.10 13.64 -9.84
CA ARG A 241 -12.73 13.14 -9.95
C ARG A 241 -12.53 12.32 -11.23
N ILE A 242 -13.47 11.43 -11.55
CA ILE A 242 -13.40 10.58 -12.74
C ILE A 242 -13.44 11.42 -14.02
N ALA A 243 -14.23 12.49 -14.06
CA ALA A 243 -14.33 13.39 -15.22
C ALA A 243 -13.01 14.15 -15.53
N GLN A 244 -12.07 14.21 -14.58
CA GLN A 244 -10.75 14.80 -14.79
C GLN A 244 -9.75 13.81 -15.40
N MET A 245 -10.11 12.52 -15.44
CA MET A 245 -9.23 11.44 -15.88
C MET A 245 -9.53 11.05 -17.33
N SER A 246 -8.47 10.79 -18.07
CA SER A 246 -8.55 10.29 -19.44
C SER A 246 -8.87 8.80 -19.50
N GLN A 247 -8.49 8.04 -18.48
CA GLN A 247 -8.80 6.61 -18.34
C GLN A 247 -8.90 6.24 -16.86
N LEU A 248 -9.84 5.37 -16.48
CA LEU A 248 -9.97 4.83 -15.13
C LEU A 248 -9.98 3.29 -15.20
N TYR A 249 -9.16 2.66 -14.36
CA TYR A 249 -9.22 1.23 -14.09
C TYR A 249 -9.69 1.01 -12.65
N LEU A 250 -10.80 0.29 -12.50
CA LEU A 250 -11.38 -0.04 -11.21
C LEU A 250 -11.40 -1.56 -11.04
N VAL A 251 -10.79 -2.05 -9.96
CA VAL A 251 -10.74 -3.48 -9.62
C VAL A 251 -11.54 -3.73 -8.35
N ILE A 252 -12.52 -4.61 -8.42
CA ILE A 252 -13.31 -5.07 -7.28
C ILE A 252 -13.04 -6.56 -7.07
N ASP A 253 -12.23 -6.87 -6.07
CA ASP A 253 -11.88 -8.24 -5.73
C ASP A 253 -12.88 -8.86 -4.75
N ALA A 254 -13.22 -10.12 -5.00
CA ALA A 254 -14.05 -10.99 -4.16
C ALA A 254 -15.48 -10.45 -3.90
N LEU A 255 -16.22 -10.11 -4.95
CA LEU A 255 -17.60 -9.60 -4.85
C LEU A 255 -18.56 -10.56 -4.09
N ASP A 256 -18.29 -11.87 -4.11
CA ASP A 256 -19.02 -12.85 -3.29
C ASP A 256 -18.88 -12.64 -1.78
N GLU A 257 -17.80 -12.01 -1.31
CA GLU A 257 -17.59 -11.72 0.11
C GLU A 257 -18.34 -10.48 0.61
N TYR A 258 -18.95 -9.70 -0.29
CA TYR A 258 -19.81 -8.60 0.10
C TYR A 258 -21.21 -9.08 0.52
N PRO A 259 -21.84 -8.46 1.53
CA PRO A 259 -23.17 -8.86 2.00
C PRO A 259 -24.17 -8.92 0.85
N GLU A 260 -24.82 -10.09 0.69
CA GLU A 260 -25.75 -10.35 -0.42
C GLU A 260 -26.84 -9.28 -0.53
N GLN A 261 -27.40 -8.85 0.62
CA GLN A 261 -28.44 -7.83 0.70
C GLN A 261 -27.99 -6.44 0.18
N GLN A 262 -26.69 -6.14 0.22
CA GLN A 262 -26.13 -4.85 -0.20
C GLN A 262 -25.40 -4.93 -1.55
N ARG A 263 -25.08 -6.15 -2.01
CA ARG A 263 -24.31 -6.40 -3.23
C ARG A 263 -24.94 -5.77 -4.45
N ARG A 264 -26.27 -5.85 -4.59
CA ARG A 264 -26.96 -5.22 -5.71
C ARG A 264 -26.73 -3.72 -5.75
N ALA A 265 -26.90 -3.04 -4.61
CA ALA A 265 -26.68 -1.60 -4.50
C ALA A 265 -25.24 -1.20 -4.83
N LEU A 266 -24.24 -2.00 -4.43
CA LEU A 266 -22.85 -1.76 -4.82
C LEU A 266 -22.68 -1.86 -6.34
N VAL A 267 -23.15 -2.94 -6.96
CA VAL A 267 -22.98 -3.12 -8.41
C VAL A 267 -23.74 -2.06 -9.20
N ASP A 268 -24.93 -1.66 -8.75
CA ASP A 268 -25.69 -0.55 -9.36
C ASP A 268 -24.90 0.76 -9.26
N GLN A 269 -24.28 1.09 -8.12
CA GLN A 269 -23.43 2.28 -8.00
C GLN A 269 -22.20 2.20 -8.91
N LEU A 270 -21.55 1.04 -9.01
CA LEU A 270 -20.42 0.83 -9.92
C LEU A 270 -20.82 1.02 -11.38
N SER A 271 -22.02 0.56 -11.77
CA SER A 271 -22.54 0.75 -13.12
C SER A 271 -22.70 2.23 -13.49
N MET A 272 -23.09 3.08 -12.52
CA MET A 272 -23.21 4.53 -12.72
C MET A 272 -21.86 5.24 -12.89
N LEU A 273 -20.75 4.59 -12.52
CA LEU A 273 -19.40 5.11 -12.75
C LEU A 273 -18.86 4.73 -14.14
N LEU A 274 -19.51 3.80 -14.85
CA LEU A 274 -19.04 3.35 -16.15
C LEU A 274 -19.28 4.42 -17.22
N GLY A 275 -18.18 4.99 -17.71
CA GLY A 275 -18.14 5.82 -18.91
C GLY A 275 -17.20 5.24 -19.98
N PRO A 276 -17.09 5.86 -21.16
CA PRO A 276 -16.24 5.38 -22.26
C PRO A 276 -14.78 5.13 -21.85
N THR A 277 -14.31 5.89 -20.87
CA THR A 277 -12.94 5.90 -20.33
C THR A 277 -12.77 5.02 -19.09
N THR A 278 -13.83 4.34 -18.62
CA THR A 278 -13.76 3.50 -17.42
C THR A 278 -13.72 2.03 -17.77
N ARG A 279 -12.86 1.28 -17.07
CA ARG A 279 -12.68 -0.16 -17.17
C ARG A 279 -12.84 -0.76 -15.79
N LEU A 280 -13.85 -1.60 -15.63
CA LEU A 280 -14.18 -2.28 -14.39
C LEU A 280 -13.80 -3.76 -14.52
N MET A 281 -12.97 -4.22 -13.60
CA MET A 281 -12.68 -5.63 -13.40
C MET A 281 -13.32 -6.08 -12.10
N ILE A 282 -14.08 -7.17 -12.14
CA ILE A 282 -14.71 -7.78 -10.96
C ILE A 282 -14.20 -9.20 -10.84
N THR A 283 -13.85 -9.63 -9.63
CA THR A 283 -13.66 -11.05 -9.35
C THR A 283 -14.72 -11.57 -8.40
N SER A 284 -15.12 -12.82 -8.63
CA SER A 284 -16.02 -13.50 -7.72
C SER A 284 -16.01 -15.00 -7.91
N ARG A 285 -16.82 -15.71 -7.12
CA ARG A 285 -17.29 -17.05 -7.45
C ARG A 285 -18.30 -17.03 -8.63
N PRO A 286 -18.45 -18.16 -9.35
CA PRO A 286 -19.33 -18.24 -10.52
C PRO A 286 -20.83 -18.09 -10.22
N HIS A 287 -21.27 -18.30 -8.97
CA HIS A 287 -22.67 -18.22 -8.58
C HIS A 287 -23.16 -16.79 -8.29
N VAL A 288 -22.27 -15.79 -8.35
CA VAL A 288 -22.67 -14.39 -8.13
C VAL A 288 -23.30 -13.86 -9.41
N GLU A 289 -24.59 -13.58 -9.34
CA GLU A 289 -25.35 -13.07 -10.47
C GLU A 289 -25.40 -11.53 -10.46
N PHE A 290 -24.83 -10.94 -11.50
CA PHE A 290 -24.93 -9.50 -11.81
C PHE A 290 -24.87 -9.21 -13.32
N ARG A 291 -24.98 -10.27 -14.15
CA ARG A 291 -24.92 -10.17 -15.62
C ARG A 291 -26.10 -9.38 -16.19
N ASP A 292 -27.21 -9.31 -15.46
CA ASP A 292 -28.36 -8.51 -15.84
C ASP A 292 -28.05 -7.00 -15.82
N ILE A 293 -27.08 -6.56 -15.02
CA ILE A 293 -26.58 -5.17 -15.00
C ILE A 293 -25.54 -4.95 -16.10
N PHE A 294 -24.72 -5.96 -16.40
CA PHE A 294 -23.67 -5.91 -17.42
C PHE A 294 -23.86 -6.99 -18.49
N PRO A 295 -24.83 -6.83 -19.41
CA PRO A 295 -25.16 -7.86 -20.40
C PRO A 295 -24.00 -8.17 -21.35
N ASP A 296 -23.18 -7.17 -21.67
CA ASP A 296 -22.05 -7.27 -22.61
C ASP A 296 -20.70 -7.51 -21.92
N LEU A 297 -20.70 -7.98 -20.66
CA LEU A 297 -19.44 -8.22 -19.94
C LEU A 297 -18.60 -9.32 -20.61
N LEU A 298 -17.29 -9.21 -20.49
CA LEU A 298 -16.37 -10.29 -20.83
C LEU A 298 -16.17 -11.19 -19.62
N ALA A 299 -16.34 -12.49 -19.78
CA ALA A 299 -16.17 -13.45 -18.69
C ALA A 299 -14.92 -14.31 -18.92
N VAL A 300 -14.02 -14.35 -17.94
CA VAL A 300 -12.80 -15.17 -17.95
C VAL A 300 -12.82 -16.07 -16.73
N GLU A 301 -12.67 -17.37 -16.94
CA GLU A 301 -12.46 -18.31 -15.84
C GLU A 301 -11.01 -18.26 -15.40
N ILE A 302 -10.78 -17.94 -14.14
CA ILE A 302 -9.49 -18.00 -13.48
C ILE A 302 -9.29 -19.39 -12.90
N ARG A 303 -8.30 -20.08 -13.44
CA ARG A 303 -7.73 -21.32 -12.91
C ARG A 303 -6.23 -21.14 -12.77
N ALA A 304 -5.64 -21.84 -11.81
CA ALA A 304 -4.19 -21.90 -11.71
C ALA A 304 -3.63 -22.69 -12.91
N ALA A 305 -2.75 -22.05 -13.68
CA ALA A 305 -2.05 -22.72 -14.78
C ALA A 305 -1.02 -23.71 -14.23
N ASP A 306 -0.84 -24.84 -14.90
CA ASP A 306 0.09 -25.89 -14.46
C ASP A 306 1.52 -25.36 -14.37
N GLU A 307 1.93 -24.49 -15.30
CA GLU A 307 3.24 -23.84 -15.31
C GLU A 307 3.47 -22.98 -14.05
N ASP A 308 2.43 -22.28 -13.60
CA ASP A 308 2.48 -21.43 -12.41
C ASP A 308 2.62 -22.28 -11.14
N ILE A 309 1.88 -23.39 -11.08
CA ILE A 309 1.94 -24.36 -10.00
C ILE A 309 3.32 -25.02 -9.95
N ILE A 310 3.90 -25.40 -11.10
CA ILE A 310 5.25 -25.96 -11.19
C ILE A 310 6.28 -24.98 -10.65
N SER A 311 6.23 -23.72 -11.10
CA SER A 311 7.14 -22.67 -10.66
C SER A 311 7.06 -22.42 -9.15
N TYR A 312 5.84 -22.46 -8.61
CA TYR A 312 5.59 -22.38 -7.18
C TYR A 312 6.19 -23.57 -6.42
N ILE A 313 5.89 -24.80 -6.83
CA ILE A 313 6.40 -26.03 -6.21
C ILE A 313 7.93 -26.01 -6.19
N ASP A 314 8.56 -25.62 -7.30
CA ASP A 314 10.01 -25.56 -7.39
C ASP A 314 10.64 -24.63 -6.36
N LYS A 315 10.10 -23.40 -6.23
CA LYS A 315 10.59 -22.46 -5.22
C LYS A 315 10.35 -23.00 -3.81
N GLN A 316 9.18 -23.58 -3.53
CA GLN A 316 8.88 -24.10 -2.20
C GLN A 316 9.75 -25.30 -1.82
N ILE A 317 10.07 -26.20 -2.75
CA ILE A 317 11.03 -27.28 -2.52
C ILE A 317 12.39 -26.70 -2.11
N HIS A 318 12.84 -25.63 -2.78
CA HIS A 318 14.10 -24.95 -2.43
C HIS A 318 14.05 -24.30 -1.04
N LEU A 319 12.93 -23.69 -0.68
CA LEU A 319 12.75 -23.00 0.61
C LEU A 319 12.58 -23.96 1.79
N ALA A 320 12.10 -25.18 1.56
CA ALA A 320 11.88 -26.18 2.60
C ALA A 320 13.15 -27.05 2.81
N PRO A 321 13.93 -26.88 3.89
CA PRO A 321 15.24 -27.51 4.02
C PRO A 321 15.20 -29.04 4.01
N ARG A 322 14.16 -29.64 4.61
CA ARG A 322 13.96 -31.10 4.64
C ARG A 322 13.62 -31.63 3.24
N LEU A 323 12.64 -31.02 2.58
CA LEU A 323 12.20 -31.45 1.25
C LEU A 323 13.29 -31.23 0.19
N SER A 324 14.00 -30.11 0.26
CA SER A 324 15.17 -29.81 -0.55
C SER A 324 16.22 -30.93 -0.45
N LYS A 325 16.58 -31.35 0.78
CA LYS A 325 17.53 -32.46 1.01
C LYS A 325 17.03 -33.79 0.47
N HIS A 326 15.73 -34.10 0.58
CA HIS A 326 15.16 -35.34 0.05
C HIS A 326 15.21 -35.40 -1.48
N VAL A 327 15.02 -34.26 -2.13
CA VAL A 327 15.03 -34.12 -3.59
C VAL A 327 16.46 -33.98 -4.14
N GLN A 328 17.41 -33.49 -3.33
CA GLN A 328 18.82 -33.36 -3.71
C GLN A 328 19.41 -34.73 -4.11
N GLY A 329 19.86 -34.86 -5.37
CA GLY A 329 20.37 -36.12 -5.91
C GLY A 329 19.30 -37.11 -6.38
N GLN A 330 18.00 -36.77 -6.28
CA GLN A 330 16.87 -37.58 -6.75
C GLN A 330 15.95 -36.77 -7.68
N PRO A 331 16.38 -36.43 -8.92
CA PRO A 331 15.57 -35.63 -9.84
C PRO A 331 14.19 -36.25 -10.12
N LYS A 332 14.11 -37.60 -10.18
CA LYS A 332 12.85 -38.32 -10.34
C LYS A 332 11.82 -37.99 -9.24
N LEU A 333 12.25 -37.83 -7.99
CA LEU A 333 11.34 -37.48 -6.89
C LEU A 333 10.76 -36.08 -7.08
N ARG A 334 11.54 -35.13 -7.62
CA ARG A 334 11.06 -33.79 -7.95
C ARG A 334 9.94 -33.84 -8.96
N ASP A 335 10.13 -34.62 -10.02
CA ASP A 335 9.17 -34.76 -11.11
C ASP A 335 7.92 -35.53 -10.66
N GLU A 336 8.09 -36.54 -9.80
CA GLU A 336 6.99 -37.24 -9.11
C GLU A 336 6.14 -36.27 -8.30
N ILE A 337 6.75 -35.41 -7.47
CA ILE A 337 6.03 -34.41 -6.66
C ILE A 337 5.23 -33.47 -7.56
N LYS A 338 5.85 -32.90 -8.60
CA LYS A 338 5.19 -31.98 -9.53
C LYS A 338 3.98 -32.62 -10.21
N SER A 339 4.20 -33.76 -10.86
CA SER A 339 3.16 -34.43 -11.65
C SER A 339 2.00 -34.89 -10.78
N CYS A 340 2.30 -35.38 -9.57
CA CYS A 340 1.31 -35.80 -8.61
C CYS A 340 0.48 -34.61 -8.12
N ILE A 341 1.10 -33.52 -7.68
CA ILE A 341 0.34 -32.35 -7.20
C ILE A 341 -0.53 -31.76 -8.32
N ILE A 342 0.01 -31.55 -9.54
CA ILE A 342 -0.75 -30.99 -10.66
C ILE A 342 -2.01 -31.81 -10.95
N SER A 343 -1.90 -33.14 -10.98
CA SER A 343 -3.04 -34.03 -11.23
C SER A 343 -4.11 -34.04 -10.13
N HIS A 344 -3.81 -33.53 -8.92
CA HIS A 344 -4.74 -33.53 -7.78
C HIS A 344 -5.39 -32.18 -7.50
N VAL A 345 -4.81 -31.08 -7.97
CA VAL A 345 -5.25 -29.72 -7.58
C VAL A 345 -6.34 -29.13 -8.48
N ASP A 346 -6.56 -29.67 -9.69
CA ASP A 346 -7.56 -29.22 -10.67
C ASP A 346 -7.68 -27.68 -10.80
N GLY A 347 -6.55 -26.99 -10.97
CA GLY A 347 -6.52 -25.53 -11.09
C GLY A 347 -6.74 -24.75 -9.78
N MET A 348 -6.72 -25.41 -8.62
CA MET A 348 -6.81 -24.80 -7.31
C MET A 348 -5.42 -24.61 -6.68
N PHE A 349 -4.87 -23.40 -6.78
CA PHE A 349 -3.55 -23.06 -6.24
C PHE A 349 -3.42 -23.30 -4.72
N LEU A 350 -4.50 -23.06 -3.96
CA LEU A 350 -4.50 -23.28 -2.51
C LEU A 350 -4.22 -24.74 -2.13
N LEU A 351 -4.76 -25.71 -2.87
CA LEU A 351 -4.46 -27.13 -2.65
C LEU A 351 -2.98 -27.43 -2.88
N ALA A 352 -2.38 -26.87 -3.93
CA ALA A 352 -0.94 -27.01 -4.18
C ALA A 352 -0.12 -26.52 -2.97
N LYS A 353 -0.45 -25.35 -2.42
CA LYS A 353 0.19 -24.79 -1.21
C LYS A 353 0.07 -25.74 -0.01
N LEU A 354 -1.12 -26.28 0.24
CA LEU A 354 -1.37 -27.19 1.37
C LEU A 354 -0.63 -28.54 1.19
N HIS A 355 -0.64 -29.12 -0.02
CA HIS A 355 0.07 -30.35 -0.31
C HIS A 355 1.58 -30.19 -0.15
N VAL A 356 2.17 -29.12 -0.70
CA VAL A 356 3.62 -28.86 -0.53
C VAL A 356 3.98 -28.68 0.95
N GLY A 357 3.14 -27.99 1.72
CA GLY A 357 3.32 -27.85 3.17
C GLY A 357 3.30 -29.20 3.89
N SER A 358 2.33 -30.07 3.55
CA SER A 358 2.25 -31.43 4.09
C SER A 358 3.50 -32.27 3.77
N LEU A 359 3.98 -32.21 2.52
CA LEU A 359 5.20 -32.92 2.10
C LEU A 359 6.47 -32.39 2.78
N SER A 360 6.53 -31.08 3.03
CA SER A 360 7.69 -30.43 3.66
C SER A 360 7.95 -30.89 5.10
N SER A 361 6.90 -31.39 5.78
CA SER A 361 7.01 -31.94 7.13
C SER A 361 7.62 -33.35 7.19
N LYS A 362 7.72 -34.07 6.06
CA LYS A 362 8.09 -35.49 6.05
C LYS A 362 9.59 -35.71 6.29
N ASN A 363 9.91 -36.68 7.15
CA ASN A 363 11.28 -36.95 7.59
C ASN A 363 12.07 -37.88 6.65
N THR A 364 11.41 -38.63 5.78
CA THR A 364 12.08 -39.58 4.87
C THR A 364 11.49 -39.52 3.47
N VAL A 365 12.30 -39.85 2.46
CA VAL A 365 11.87 -39.98 1.06
C VAL A 365 10.73 -40.99 0.91
N LYS A 366 10.75 -42.09 1.68
CA LYS A 366 9.67 -43.08 1.69
C LYS A 366 8.35 -42.45 2.17
N ALA A 367 8.40 -41.67 3.25
CA ALA A 367 7.23 -40.97 3.77
C ALA A 367 6.70 -39.89 2.79
N VAL A 368 7.59 -39.22 2.05
CA VAL A 368 7.19 -38.32 0.95
C VAL A 368 6.42 -39.09 -0.12
N ARG A 369 6.97 -40.21 -0.63
CA ARG A 369 6.27 -41.02 -1.65
C ARG A 369 4.95 -41.59 -1.17
N GLN A 370 4.88 -42.04 0.09
CA GLN A 370 3.64 -42.52 0.68
C GLN A 370 2.59 -41.39 0.76
N ALA A 371 2.99 -40.18 1.15
CA ALA A 371 2.08 -39.04 1.18
C ALA A 371 1.62 -38.61 -0.23
N LEU A 372 2.47 -38.74 -1.25
CA LEU A 372 2.07 -38.52 -2.65
C LEU A 372 0.99 -39.51 -3.11
N GLN A 373 1.02 -40.77 -2.62
CA GLN A 373 0.01 -41.78 -2.98
C GLN A 373 -1.36 -41.54 -2.33
N SER A 374 -1.42 -40.74 -1.27
CA SER A 374 -2.63 -40.48 -0.50
C SER A 374 -2.97 -38.98 -0.48
N LEU A 375 -2.59 -38.21 -1.50
CA LEU A 375 -2.95 -36.79 -1.54
C LEU A 375 -4.47 -36.63 -1.63
N PRO A 376 -5.07 -35.79 -0.76
CA PRO A 376 -6.46 -35.40 -0.87
C PRO A 376 -6.78 -34.79 -2.24
N GLN A 377 -7.98 -35.04 -2.74
CA GLN A 377 -8.49 -34.40 -3.96
C GLN A 377 -9.35 -33.17 -3.68
N THR A 378 -9.76 -32.98 -2.42
CA THR A 378 -10.67 -31.90 -2.02
C THR A 378 -10.11 -31.07 -0.89
N LEU A 379 -10.55 -29.81 -0.81
CA LEU A 379 -10.20 -28.92 0.31
C LEU A 379 -10.62 -29.51 1.65
N ASP A 380 -11.81 -30.09 1.75
CA ASP A 380 -12.34 -30.65 2.99
C ASP A 380 -11.45 -31.78 3.51
N GLN A 381 -11.07 -32.72 2.64
CA GLN A 381 -10.12 -33.77 3.00
C GLN A 381 -8.74 -33.20 3.38
N THR A 382 -8.27 -32.17 2.68
CA THR A 382 -6.98 -31.52 3.00
C THR A 382 -7.01 -30.81 4.35
N TYR A 383 -8.14 -30.17 4.70
CA TYR A 383 -8.33 -29.57 6.01
C TYR A 383 -8.48 -30.63 7.09
N GLU A 384 -9.16 -31.73 6.80
CA GLU A 384 -9.27 -32.86 7.72
C GLU A 384 -7.90 -33.47 8.02
N GLU A 385 -7.06 -33.73 7.01
CA GLU A 385 -5.69 -34.18 7.21
C GLU A 385 -4.84 -33.16 8.00
N ALA A 386 -5.07 -31.86 7.80
CA ALA A 386 -4.39 -30.83 8.59
C ALA A 386 -4.82 -30.89 10.07
N ILE A 387 -6.11 -31.09 10.35
CA ILE A 387 -6.61 -31.30 11.71
C ILE A 387 -6.06 -32.61 12.29
N GLU A 388 -6.05 -33.71 11.55
CA GLU A 388 -5.47 -34.98 12.02
C GLU A 388 -3.99 -34.84 12.38
N ARG A 389 -3.23 -34.10 11.57
CA ARG A 389 -1.83 -33.74 11.90
C ARG A 389 -1.76 -32.98 13.21
N ILE A 390 -2.64 -32.00 13.45
CA ILE A 390 -2.73 -31.28 14.72
C ILE A 390 -3.01 -32.23 15.88
N LEU A 391 -3.98 -33.12 15.73
CA LEU A 391 -4.36 -34.08 16.77
C LEU A 391 -3.27 -35.12 17.08
N SER A 392 -2.34 -35.35 16.14
CA SER A 392 -1.22 -36.28 16.27
C SER A 392 0.06 -35.68 16.87
N GLN A 393 0.07 -34.37 17.15
CA GLN A 393 1.21 -33.70 17.79
C GLN A 393 1.34 -34.09 19.28
N SER A 394 2.35 -33.54 19.95
CA SER A 394 2.47 -33.66 21.41
C SER A 394 1.20 -33.12 22.09
N SER A 395 0.93 -33.55 23.33
CA SER A 395 -0.27 -33.10 24.05
C SER A 395 -0.33 -31.57 24.18
N GLU A 396 0.83 -30.95 24.43
CA GLU A 396 1.01 -29.52 24.59
C GLU A 396 0.77 -28.76 23.27
N ASP A 397 1.45 -29.16 22.18
CA ASP A 397 1.29 -28.53 20.86
C ASP A 397 -0.13 -28.69 20.32
N LYS A 398 -0.75 -29.86 20.56
CA LYS A 398 -2.12 -30.15 20.17
C LYS A 398 -3.09 -29.20 20.87
N GLU A 399 -2.96 -29.03 22.18
CA GLU A 399 -3.82 -28.15 22.96
C GLU A 399 -3.66 -26.70 22.49
N LEU A 400 -2.42 -26.23 22.36
CA LEU A 400 -2.11 -24.90 21.85
C LEU A 400 -2.73 -24.64 20.47
N ALA A 401 -2.59 -25.58 19.54
CA ALA A 401 -3.15 -25.45 18.19
C ALA A 401 -4.69 -25.40 18.21
N LEU A 402 -5.36 -26.25 19.01
CA LEU A 402 -6.82 -26.26 19.11
C LEU A 402 -7.36 -24.97 19.75
N GLN A 403 -6.71 -24.47 20.81
CA GLN A 403 -7.07 -23.20 21.42
C GLN A 403 -6.88 -22.04 20.45
N THR A 404 -5.77 -22.03 19.71
CA THR A 404 -5.50 -21.02 18.67
C THR A 404 -6.58 -21.04 17.59
N LEU A 405 -6.94 -22.22 17.08
CA LEU A 405 -7.99 -22.35 16.06
C LEU A 405 -9.36 -21.89 16.58
N ASN A 406 -9.68 -22.13 17.85
CA ASN A 406 -10.90 -21.60 18.46
C ASN A 406 -10.96 -20.07 18.37
N TRP A 407 -9.88 -19.41 18.79
CA TRP A 407 -9.79 -17.95 18.73
C TRP A 407 -9.85 -17.41 17.31
N VAL A 408 -9.11 -18.00 16.37
CA VAL A 408 -9.00 -17.45 15.00
C VAL A 408 -10.27 -17.74 14.17
N ALA A 409 -10.92 -18.88 14.38
CA ALA A 409 -12.11 -19.25 13.61
C ALA A 409 -13.40 -18.63 14.15
N TYR A 410 -13.58 -18.52 15.47
CA TYR A 410 -14.90 -18.21 16.05
C TYR A 410 -15.01 -16.83 16.74
N THR A 411 -13.98 -15.99 16.62
CA THR A 411 -14.06 -14.58 17.01
C THR A 411 -14.81 -13.75 15.97
N LYS A 412 -15.51 -12.71 16.45
CA LYS A 412 -16.32 -11.82 15.58
C LYS A 412 -15.48 -10.95 14.65
N ARG A 413 -14.26 -10.63 15.05
CA ARG A 413 -13.29 -9.88 14.25
C ARG A 413 -11.94 -10.58 14.32
N PRO A 414 -11.05 -10.39 13.32
CA PRO A 414 -9.67 -10.81 13.43
C PRO A 414 -9.01 -10.25 14.71
N LEU A 415 -8.21 -11.09 15.38
CA LEU A 415 -7.43 -10.70 16.56
C LEU A 415 -6.04 -10.24 16.13
N SER A 416 -5.49 -9.24 16.83
CA SER A 416 -4.08 -8.90 16.68
C SER A 416 -3.19 -10.04 17.18
N VAL A 417 -1.93 -10.08 16.73
CA VAL A 417 -0.92 -11.03 17.22
C VAL A 417 -0.77 -10.89 18.73
N ALA A 418 -0.71 -9.65 19.23
CA ALA A 418 -0.66 -9.38 20.67
C ALA A 418 -1.91 -9.91 21.39
N GLU A 419 -3.11 -9.59 20.89
CA GLU A 419 -4.38 -10.05 21.48
C GLU A 419 -4.47 -11.58 21.52
N LEU A 420 -4.02 -12.26 20.47
CA LEU A 420 -4.03 -13.72 20.43
C LEU A 420 -3.04 -14.32 21.42
N LEU A 421 -1.80 -13.81 21.47
CA LEU A 421 -0.77 -14.32 22.37
C LEU A 421 -1.15 -14.10 23.84
N GLU A 422 -1.71 -12.93 24.16
CA GLU A 422 -2.27 -12.65 25.48
C GLU A 422 -3.41 -13.61 25.80
N ALA A 423 -4.34 -13.84 24.87
CA ALA A 423 -5.47 -14.74 25.06
C ALA A 423 -5.06 -16.21 25.27
N LEU A 424 -3.94 -16.63 24.69
CA LEU A 424 -3.36 -17.97 24.89
C LEU A 424 -2.58 -18.10 26.20
N ALA A 425 -2.12 -16.99 26.78
CA ALA A 425 -1.37 -16.95 28.04
C ALA A 425 -2.28 -16.83 29.29
N ILE A 426 -3.60 -16.69 29.12
CA ILE A 426 -4.56 -16.55 30.24
C ILE A 426 -4.64 -17.87 31.03
N GLU A 427 -4.26 -17.80 32.30
CA GLU A 427 -4.49 -18.87 33.27
C GLU A 427 -5.76 -18.60 34.10
N PRO A 428 -6.74 -19.52 34.14
CA PRO A 428 -7.95 -19.33 34.93
C PRO A 428 -7.64 -19.11 36.43
N GLY A 429 -7.99 -17.93 36.95
CA GLY A 429 -7.78 -17.56 38.36
C GLY A 429 -6.48 -16.79 38.66
N ALA A 430 -5.66 -16.51 37.64
CA ALA A 430 -4.51 -15.61 37.78
C ALA A 430 -4.97 -14.13 37.74
N ALA A 431 -4.34 -13.27 38.55
CA ALA A 431 -4.69 -11.85 38.67
C ALA A 431 -4.06 -10.96 37.58
N ALA A 432 -3.11 -11.49 36.80
CA ALA A 432 -2.43 -10.81 35.71
C ALA A 432 -1.91 -11.85 34.70
N ILE A 433 -1.65 -11.40 33.47
CA ILE A 433 -0.97 -12.23 32.46
C ILE A 433 0.47 -12.45 32.91
N ASP A 434 0.89 -13.71 33.01
CA ASP A 434 2.28 -14.06 33.21
C ASP A 434 3.05 -13.89 31.89
N THR A 435 4.03 -12.99 31.89
CA THR A 435 4.87 -12.74 30.72
C THR A 435 5.73 -13.93 30.35
N ASP A 436 6.00 -14.83 31.31
CA ASP A 436 6.78 -16.05 31.06
C ASP A 436 5.95 -17.09 30.29
N ASN A 437 4.62 -16.93 30.22
CA ASN A 437 3.70 -17.77 29.46
C ASN A 437 3.40 -17.20 28.05
N LEU A 438 4.00 -16.08 27.66
CA LEU A 438 3.84 -15.51 26.32
C LEU A 438 4.63 -16.31 25.29
N LEU A 439 3.92 -16.81 24.27
CA LEU A 439 4.50 -17.60 23.19
C LEU A 439 5.05 -16.72 22.06
N ASP A 440 6.04 -17.23 21.36
CA ASP A 440 6.45 -16.65 20.07
C ASP A 440 5.44 -17.05 18.97
N ILE A 441 5.02 -16.09 18.16
CA ILE A 441 4.03 -16.32 17.10
C ILE A 441 4.47 -17.40 16.09
N SER A 442 5.77 -17.59 15.89
CA SER A 442 6.31 -18.64 15.01
C SER A 442 5.99 -20.04 15.52
N ILE A 443 5.93 -20.24 16.85
CA ILE A 443 5.55 -21.51 17.47
C ILE A 443 4.06 -21.78 17.20
N VAL A 444 3.21 -20.79 17.44
CA VAL A 444 1.77 -20.87 17.20
C VAL A 444 1.45 -21.20 15.73
N LEU A 445 2.14 -20.55 14.79
CA LEU A 445 2.02 -20.83 13.35
C LEU A 445 2.46 -22.26 13.00
N ALA A 446 3.56 -22.74 13.61
CA ALA A 446 4.11 -24.06 13.34
C ALA A 446 3.16 -25.18 13.76
N VAL A 447 2.55 -25.07 14.94
CA VAL A 447 1.64 -26.10 15.48
C VAL A 447 0.29 -26.13 14.75
N CYS A 448 -0.15 -25.03 14.16
CA CYS A 448 -1.44 -24.93 13.45
C CYS A 448 -1.42 -25.49 12.01
N ALA A 449 -0.37 -26.22 11.63
CA ALA A 449 -0.34 -27.05 10.43
C ALA A 449 -0.62 -26.33 9.10
N GLY A 450 -0.40 -25.01 9.04
CA GLY A 450 -0.63 -24.16 7.86
C GLY A 450 -2.08 -23.70 7.67
N LEU A 451 -2.95 -23.87 8.68
CA LEU A 451 -4.35 -23.40 8.63
C LEU A 451 -4.52 -21.92 8.97
N ILE A 452 -3.51 -21.32 9.58
CA ILE A 452 -3.47 -19.89 9.94
C ILE A 452 -2.26 -19.21 9.31
N ILE A 453 -2.37 -17.89 9.16
CA ILE A 453 -1.32 -16.99 8.70
C ILE A 453 -1.35 -15.71 9.55
N VAL A 454 -0.19 -15.08 9.71
CA VAL A 454 -0.11 -13.72 10.23
C VAL A 454 -0.23 -12.76 9.04
N ASP A 455 -1.11 -11.79 9.20
CA ASP A 455 -1.17 -10.60 8.38
C ASP A 455 -0.18 -9.60 8.99
N GLU A 456 1.01 -9.46 8.37
CA GLU A 456 2.16 -8.78 8.97
C GLU A 456 1.89 -7.30 9.25
N GLU A 457 0.98 -6.67 8.51
CA GLU A 457 0.81 -5.23 8.61
C GLU A 457 -0.36 -4.81 9.50
N MET A 458 -1.51 -5.47 9.42
CA MET A 458 -2.55 -5.31 10.44
C MET A 458 -2.12 -5.93 11.78
N SER A 459 -1.00 -6.68 11.75
CA SER A 459 -0.51 -7.49 12.86
C SER A 459 -1.65 -8.34 13.42
N VAL A 460 -2.47 -8.95 12.54
CA VAL A 460 -3.59 -9.82 12.92
C VAL A 460 -3.38 -11.25 12.46
N VAL A 461 -3.96 -12.19 13.20
CA VAL A 461 -3.94 -13.61 12.83
C VAL A 461 -5.25 -13.99 12.16
N ARG A 462 -5.15 -14.67 11.01
CA ARG A 462 -6.31 -15.12 10.24
C ARG A 462 -6.14 -16.53 9.72
N LEU A 463 -7.25 -17.16 9.35
CA LEU A 463 -7.23 -18.42 8.60
C LEU A 463 -6.56 -18.21 7.24
N ILE A 464 -5.86 -19.23 6.74
CA ILE A 464 -5.11 -19.18 5.48
C ILE A 464 -5.98 -18.77 4.28
N HIS A 465 -7.27 -19.09 4.33
CA HIS A 465 -8.25 -18.74 3.31
C HIS A 465 -9.67 -18.82 3.89
N TYR A 466 -10.63 -18.07 3.34
CA TYR A 466 -12.01 -18.08 3.85
C TYR A 466 -12.72 -19.43 3.68
N THR A 467 -12.28 -20.30 2.75
CA THR A 467 -12.79 -21.69 2.67
C THR A 467 -12.48 -22.50 3.92
N THR A 468 -11.40 -22.15 4.62
CA THR A 468 -11.07 -22.72 5.92
C THR A 468 -12.12 -22.31 6.95
N GLN A 469 -12.63 -21.06 6.93
CA GLN A 469 -13.74 -20.62 7.79
C GLN A 469 -14.98 -21.47 7.55
N HIS A 470 -15.42 -21.60 6.29
CA HIS A 470 -16.58 -22.44 5.95
C HIS A 470 -16.41 -23.92 6.35
N TYR A 471 -15.17 -24.42 6.36
CA TYR A 471 -14.88 -25.75 6.87
C TYR A 471 -15.08 -25.83 8.38
N PHE A 472 -14.50 -24.89 9.14
CA PHE A 472 -14.67 -24.79 10.59
C PHE A 472 -16.14 -24.63 11.00
N ASP A 473 -16.90 -23.78 10.32
CA ASP A 473 -18.33 -23.56 10.61
C ASP A 473 -19.15 -24.86 10.49
N ARG A 474 -18.83 -25.73 9.53
CA ARG A 474 -19.53 -27.01 9.33
C ARG A 474 -19.18 -28.05 10.38
N ILE A 475 -17.96 -28.04 10.89
CA ILE A 475 -17.48 -29.04 11.85
C ILE A 475 -17.56 -28.55 13.30
N GLN A 476 -17.96 -27.30 13.52
CA GLN A 476 -17.96 -26.65 14.84
C GLN A 476 -18.66 -27.52 15.89
N SER A 477 -19.88 -27.97 15.62
CA SER A 477 -20.67 -28.75 16.58
C SER A 477 -20.05 -30.11 16.94
N VAL A 478 -19.15 -30.62 16.10
CA VAL A 478 -18.54 -31.96 16.27
C VAL A 478 -17.14 -31.85 16.86
N LYS A 479 -16.30 -30.95 16.34
CA LYS A 479 -14.88 -30.85 16.72
C LYS A 479 -14.57 -29.71 17.67
N PHE A 480 -15.43 -28.69 17.74
CA PHE A 480 -15.23 -27.49 18.56
C PHE A 480 -16.53 -27.05 19.26
N PRO A 481 -17.25 -27.97 19.95
CA PRO A 481 -18.58 -27.69 20.49
C PRO A 481 -18.56 -26.56 21.53
N ASP A 482 -17.49 -26.46 22.30
CA ASP A 482 -17.36 -25.51 23.41
C ASP A 482 -16.60 -24.23 23.04
N ALA A 483 -16.29 -24.00 21.76
CA ALA A 483 -15.45 -22.89 21.33
C ALA A 483 -15.94 -21.52 21.84
N HIS A 484 -17.25 -21.24 21.67
CA HIS A 484 -17.83 -19.98 22.14
C HIS A 484 -17.86 -19.88 23.68
N GLN A 485 -18.05 -20.99 24.38
CA GLN A 485 -18.04 -21.03 25.84
C GLN A 485 -16.64 -20.79 26.40
N MET A 486 -15.63 -21.44 25.80
CA MET A 486 -14.21 -21.24 26.12
C MET A 486 -13.80 -19.78 25.92
N ILE A 487 -14.11 -19.21 24.75
CA ILE A 487 -13.81 -17.80 24.45
C ILE A 487 -14.47 -16.89 25.50
N ALA A 488 -15.76 -17.09 25.78
CA ALA A 488 -16.48 -16.28 26.76
C ALA A 488 -15.90 -16.40 28.17
N ALA A 489 -15.54 -17.62 28.61
CA ALA A 489 -14.96 -17.86 29.93
C ALA A 489 -13.59 -17.18 30.08
N LEU A 490 -12.72 -17.28 29.07
CA LEU A 490 -11.40 -16.63 29.09
C LEU A 490 -11.51 -15.10 29.02
N CYS A 491 -12.44 -14.55 28.24
CA CYS A 491 -12.71 -13.11 28.25
C CYS A 491 -13.20 -12.63 29.63
N LEU A 492 -14.02 -13.42 30.32
CA LEU A 492 -14.46 -13.09 31.68
C LEU A 492 -13.29 -13.15 32.68
N ALA A 493 -12.43 -14.16 32.57
CA ALA A 493 -11.25 -14.29 33.41
C ALA A 493 -10.24 -13.14 33.23
N PHE A 494 -10.13 -12.58 32.02
CA PHE A 494 -9.29 -11.42 31.75
C PHE A 494 -9.82 -10.12 32.40
N TRP A 495 -11.13 -10.03 32.65
CA TRP A 495 -11.79 -8.83 33.20
C TRP A 495 -12.07 -8.92 34.71
N SER A 496 -12.00 -10.12 35.28
CA SER A 496 -12.13 -10.39 36.72
C SER A 496 -10.79 -10.24 37.42
#